data_AF-A0A7W1R711-F1
#
_entry.id   AF-A0A7W1R711-F1
#
_cell.length_a   1.000
_cell.length_b   1.000
_cell.length_c   1.000
_cell.angle_alpha   90.00
_cell.angle_beta   90.00
_cell.angle_gamma   90.00
#
_symmetry.space_group_name_H-M   'P 1'
#
loop_
_entity.id
_entity.type
_entity.pdbx_description
1 polymer ?
#
loop_
_entity_poly.entity_id
_entity_poly.type
_entity_poly.pdbx_seq_one_letter_code
_entity_poly.pdbx_strand_id
1 'polypeptide(L)'
;MPDQAPPPATPTPEESDWYRDAVIYELHVRAFADSNGDGIGDFTGLTRKLDYLAELGVTAIWLLPFYPSPLRDDGYDIANYDTVHPDYGDLRAFKRFLGAAHDRGMRVITELVVNHTSDLHPWFQRARKAPAGSPERNYYVWADQPDRYADARVIFSDFESSNWTWDPVAEQYFWHRFYSHQPDLNYESA
;
A
#
# COMPACT_ATOMS: atom_id res chain seq x y z
N MET A 1 30.36 21.99 4.29
CA MET A 1 28.90 21.99 4.47
C MET A 1 28.29 21.63 3.12
N PRO A 2 27.52 20.54 2.98
CA PRO A 2 26.80 20.34 1.72
C PRO A 2 25.66 21.36 1.64
N ASP A 3 25.56 22.04 0.49
CA ASP A 3 24.48 22.97 0.13
C ASP A 3 23.14 22.24 0.27
N GLN A 4 22.29 22.69 1.21
CA GLN A 4 20.89 22.28 1.20
C GLN A 4 20.19 23.04 0.08
N ALA A 5 19.55 22.29 -0.82
CA ALA A 5 18.66 22.88 -1.81
C ALA A 5 17.61 23.75 -1.09
N PRO A 6 17.25 24.92 -1.66
CA PRO A 6 16.26 25.78 -1.06
C PRO A 6 14.94 25.03 -0.85
N PRO A 7 14.17 25.37 0.22
CA PRO A 7 12.88 24.75 0.45
C PRO A 7 11.96 24.98 -0.76
N PRO A 8 11.13 23.99 -1.13
CA PRO A 8 10.19 24.15 -2.23
C PRO A 8 9.27 25.34 -1.99
N ALA A 9 8.96 26.08 -3.06
CA ALA A 9 8.04 27.20 -3.00
C ALA A 9 6.66 26.75 -2.50
N THR A 10 6.00 27.59 -1.71
CA THR A 10 4.62 27.35 -1.27
C THR A 10 3.70 27.37 -2.49
N PRO A 11 2.89 26.31 -2.73
CA PRO A 11 1.99 26.29 -3.87
C PRO A 11 0.95 27.41 -3.76
N THR A 12 0.57 27.96 -4.90
CA THR A 12 -0.49 28.96 -4.99
C THR A 12 -1.86 28.37 -4.59
N PRO A 13 -2.86 29.17 -4.21
CA PRO A 13 -4.20 28.67 -3.90
C PRO A 13 -4.85 27.86 -5.03
N GLU A 14 -4.64 28.25 -6.30
CA GLU A 14 -5.07 27.46 -7.47
C GLU A 14 -4.33 26.10 -7.56
N GLU A 15 -3.03 26.07 -7.27
CA GLU A 15 -2.30 24.81 -7.16
C GLU A 15 -2.71 23.97 -5.93
N SER A 16 -3.22 24.60 -4.87
CA SER A 16 -3.69 23.93 -3.65
C SER A 16 -5.03 23.21 -3.85
N ASP A 17 -5.89 23.72 -4.73
CA ASP A 17 -7.24 23.18 -4.98
C ASP A 17 -7.32 22.32 -6.26
N TRP A 18 -6.17 21.92 -6.83
CA TRP A 18 -6.06 21.15 -8.08
C TRP A 18 -6.98 19.92 -8.16
N TYR A 19 -7.25 19.29 -7.01
CA TYR A 19 -8.05 18.07 -6.91
C TYR A 19 -9.52 18.29 -7.24
N ARG A 20 -10.03 19.53 -7.21
CA ARG A 20 -11.44 19.86 -7.48
C ARG A 20 -11.80 19.69 -8.96
N ASP A 21 -10.85 19.93 -9.85
CA ASP A 21 -11.00 19.84 -11.31
C ASP A 21 -10.24 18.64 -11.90
N ALA A 22 -9.77 17.73 -11.05
CA ALA A 22 -8.92 16.64 -11.48
C ALA A 22 -9.68 15.59 -12.30
N VAL A 23 -9.11 15.19 -13.44
CA VAL A 23 -9.48 13.98 -14.17
C VAL A 23 -8.51 12.89 -13.70
N ILE A 24 -8.98 12.06 -12.77
CA ILE A 24 -8.19 11.00 -12.15
C ILE A 24 -8.29 9.72 -12.98
N TYR A 25 -7.15 9.15 -13.33
CA TYR A 25 -7.04 7.84 -13.96
C TYR A 25 -6.43 6.84 -12.97
N GLU A 26 -7.25 5.93 -12.48
CA GLU A 26 -6.81 4.82 -11.61
C GLU A 26 -6.23 3.68 -12.45
N LEU A 27 -5.06 3.19 -12.07
CA LEU A 27 -4.43 2.05 -12.74
C LEU A 27 -3.60 1.18 -11.81
N HIS A 28 -3.47 -0.09 -12.22
CA HIS A 28 -2.55 -1.05 -11.61
C HIS A 28 -1.29 -1.15 -12.47
N VAL A 29 -0.12 -0.83 -11.89
CA VAL A 29 1.18 -0.88 -12.61
C VAL A 29 1.38 -2.22 -13.30
N ARG A 30 1.10 -3.33 -12.58
CA ARG A 30 1.18 -4.72 -13.04
C ARG A 30 0.42 -5.00 -14.33
N ALA A 31 -0.73 -4.34 -14.55
CA ALA A 31 -1.62 -4.66 -15.67
C ALA A 31 -1.56 -3.65 -16.82
N PHE A 32 -0.78 -2.57 -16.68
CA PHE A 32 -0.89 -1.43 -17.59
C PHE A 32 0.03 -1.52 -18.82
N ALA A 33 1.34 -1.68 -18.61
CA ALA A 33 2.30 -1.75 -19.70
C ALA A 33 3.61 -2.43 -19.28
N ASP A 34 3.91 -3.58 -19.90
CA ASP A 34 5.18 -4.31 -19.76
C ASP A 34 6.25 -3.67 -20.63
N SER A 35 7.43 -3.40 -20.05
CA SER A 35 8.56 -2.77 -20.74
C SER A 35 9.68 -3.73 -21.13
N ASN A 36 9.73 -4.92 -20.54
CA ASN A 36 10.84 -5.86 -20.57
C ASN A 36 10.48 -7.23 -21.18
N GLY A 37 9.19 -7.53 -21.38
CA GLY A 37 8.67 -8.75 -21.99
C GLY A 37 8.43 -9.92 -21.03
N ASP A 38 8.38 -9.69 -19.71
CA ASP A 38 8.11 -10.73 -18.70
C ASP A 38 6.61 -10.99 -18.46
N GLY A 39 5.73 -10.21 -19.09
CA GLY A 39 4.28 -10.31 -18.96
C GLY A 39 3.70 -9.50 -17.80
N ILE A 40 4.52 -8.74 -17.08
CA ILE A 40 4.12 -7.88 -15.96
C ILE A 40 4.41 -6.42 -16.31
N GLY A 41 3.43 -5.56 -16.06
CA GLY A 41 3.61 -4.12 -16.20
C GLY A 41 4.53 -3.53 -15.13
N ASP A 42 5.34 -2.55 -15.53
CA ASP A 42 6.37 -1.96 -14.69
C ASP A 42 6.41 -0.41 -14.83
N PHE A 43 7.13 0.28 -13.94
CA PHE A 43 7.21 1.75 -13.99
C PHE A 43 7.87 2.30 -15.26
N THR A 44 8.75 1.54 -15.91
CA THR A 44 9.35 1.97 -17.19
C THR A 44 8.29 1.93 -18.29
N GLY A 45 7.47 0.88 -18.33
CA GLY A 45 6.37 0.73 -19.27
C GLY A 45 5.30 1.78 -19.05
N LEU A 46 4.92 2.02 -17.80
CA LEU A 46 3.99 3.09 -17.43
C LEU A 46 4.53 4.48 -17.84
N THR A 47 5.84 4.74 -17.63
CA THR A 47 6.46 6.00 -18.08
C THR A 47 6.32 6.20 -19.60
N ARG A 48 6.47 5.14 -20.41
CA ARG A 48 6.31 5.19 -21.88
C ARG A 48 4.87 5.50 -22.32
N LYS A 49 3.90 5.42 -21.42
CA LYS A 49 2.47 5.66 -21.69
C LYS A 49 1.96 6.99 -21.15
N LEU A 50 2.81 7.80 -20.53
CA LEU A 50 2.41 9.12 -20.01
C LEU A 50 1.90 10.06 -21.09
N ASP A 51 2.44 10.00 -22.32
CA ASP A 51 1.94 10.82 -23.44
C ASP A 51 0.51 10.42 -23.82
N TYR A 52 0.22 9.11 -23.83
CA TYR A 52 -1.14 8.60 -24.05
C TYR A 52 -2.12 9.09 -22.95
N LEU A 53 -1.69 9.06 -21.68
CA LEU A 53 -2.52 9.55 -20.58
C LEU A 53 -2.76 11.07 -20.69
N ALA A 54 -1.74 11.84 -21.08
CA ALA A 54 -1.87 13.26 -21.32
C ALA A 54 -2.83 13.58 -22.49
N GLU A 55 -2.75 12.83 -23.59
CA GLU A 55 -3.66 12.97 -24.74
C GLU A 55 -5.13 12.67 -24.38
N LEU A 56 -5.37 11.76 -23.42
CA LEU A 56 -6.70 11.51 -22.88
C LEU A 56 -7.25 12.65 -22.01
N GLY A 57 -6.41 13.62 -21.63
CA GLY A 57 -6.78 14.71 -20.71
C GLY A 57 -6.68 14.35 -19.23
N VAL A 58 -5.95 13.28 -18.89
CA VAL A 58 -5.70 12.90 -17.49
C VAL A 58 -4.85 13.98 -16.81
N THR A 59 -5.28 14.43 -15.63
CA THR A 59 -4.52 15.42 -14.83
C THR A 59 -3.95 14.81 -13.56
N ALA A 60 -4.40 13.62 -13.17
CA ALA A 60 -3.84 12.88 -12.04
C ALA A 60 -3.90 11.37 -12.27
N ILE A 61 -2.83 10.68 -11.90
CA ILE A 61 -2.74 9.22 -11.93
C ILE A 61 -2.90 8.70 -10.51
N TRP A 62 -3.87 7.82 -10.29
CA TRP A 62 -3.99 7.10 -9.02
C TRP A 62 -3.43 5.69 -9.19
N LEU A 63 -2.34 5.42 -8.49
CA LEU A 63 -1.69 4.12 -8.48
C LEU A 63 -2.30 3.23 -7.39
N LEU A 64 -2.87 2.10 -7.83
CA LEU A 64 -3.13 0.93 -6.98
C LEU A 64 -1.80 0.43 -6.36
N PRO A 65 -1.84 -0.39 -5.29
CA PRO A 65 -0.65 -0.71 -4.51
C PRO A 65 0.50 -1.26 -5.37
N PHE A 66 1.69 -0.68 -5.17
CA PHE A 66 2.92 -1.08 -5.86
C PHE A 66 4.07 -1.40 -4.90
N TYR A 67 3.76 -1.51 -3.61
CA TYR A 67 4.71 -1.86 -2.56
C TYR A 67 5.02 -3.38 -2.60
N PRO A 68 6.15 -3.84 -2.03
CA PRO A 68 6.37 -5.26 -1.79
C PRO A 68 5.20 -5.87 -1.03
N SER A 69 4.69 -6.96 -1.59
CA SER A 69 3.53 -7.70 -1.11
C SER A 69 3.69 -9.15 -1.58
N PRO A 70 3.17 -10.15 -0.84
CA PRO A 70 3.05 -11.53 -1.32
C PRO A 70 2.07 -11.69 -2.49
N LEU A 71 1.33 -10.63 -2.85
CA LEU A 71 0.32 -10.57 -3.90
C LEU A 71 -0.84 -11.55 -3.68
N ARG A 72 -1.20 -11.81 -2.42
CA ARG A 72 -2.38 -12.64 -2.09
C ARG A 72 -3.67 -11.82 -2.01
N ASP A 73 -3.57 -10.50 -2.11
CA ASP A 73 -4.70 -9.58 -2.30
C ASP A 73 -4.31 -8.45 -3.27
N ASP A 74 -3.74 -8.81 -4.43
CA ASP A 74 -3.33 -7.89 -5.50
C ASP A 74 -2.53 -6.65 -5.03
N GLY A 75 -1.67 -6.84 -4.02
CA GLY A 75 -0.80 -5.79 -3.49
C GLY A 75 -1.32 -5.10 -2.23
N TYR A 76 -2.57 -5.36 -1.78
CA TYR A 76 -3.11 -4.78 -0.54
C TYR A 76 -2.57 -5.45 0.72
N ASP A 77 -2.01 -6.66 0.65
CA ASP A 77 -1.25 -7.29 1.73
C ASP A 77 0.22 -6.81 1.75
N ILE A 78 0.44 -5.59 2.27
CA ILE A 78 1.75 -4.91 2.26
C ILE A 78 2.78 -5.58 3.18
N ALA A 79 3.94 -5.94 2.65
CA ALA A 79 5.07 -6.51 3.39
C ALA A 79 6.19 -5.49 3.68
N ASN A 80 6.26 -4.36 2.96
CA ASN A 80 7.19 -3.27 3.22
C ASN A 80 6.70 -1.96 2.60
N TYR A 81 6.56 -0.90 3.38
CA TYR A 81 6.08 0.41 2.91
C TYR A 81 7.15 1.30 2.27
N ASP A 82 8.44 0.99 2.44
CA ASP A 82 9.54 1.92 2.14
C ASP A 82 10.10 1.78 0.71
N THR A 83 9.59 0.83 -0.07
CA THR A 83 10.12 0.54 -1.40
C THR A 83 9.03 0.05 -2.37
N VAL A 84 9.43 -0.18 -3.61
CA VAL A 84 8.61 -0.68 -4.71
C VAL A 84 8.73 -2.21 -4.80
N HIS A 85 7.64 -2.88 -5.20
CA HIS A 85 7.63 -4.31 -5.49
C HIS A 85 8.66 -4.63 -6.59
N PRO A 86 9.51 -5.65 -6.44
CA PRO A 86 10.60 -5.94 -7.39
C PRO A 86 10.12 -6.15 -8.83
N ASP A 87 8.95 -6.77 -9.03
CA ASP A 87 8.36 -6.97 -10.35
C ASP A 87 8.02 -5.66 -11.08
N TYR A 88 7.83 -4.55 -10.36
CA TYR A 88 7.47 -3.25 -10.96
C TYR A 88 8.69 -2.34 -11.15
N GLY A 89 9.87 -2.80 -10.72
CA GLY A 89 11.14 -2.07 -10.74
C GLY A 89 11.63 -1.68 -9.35
N ASP A 90 12.21 -0.48 -9.24
CA ASP A 90 12.78 0.04 -8.00
C ASP A 90 12.33 1.47 -7.71
N LEU A 91 12.73 2.01 -6.55
CA LEU A 91 12.41 3.38 -6.17
C LEU A 91 12.98 4.41 -7.18
N ARG A 92 14.04 4.08 -7.92
CA ARG A 92 14.59 4.97 -8.95
C ARG A 92 13.68 5.00 -10.17
N ALA A 93 13.13 3.86 -10.59
CA ALA A 93 12.15 3.77 -11.67
C ALA A 93 10.88 4.55 -11.31
N PHE A 94 10.36 4.40 -10.09
CA PHE A 94 9.24 5.19 -9.60
C PHE A 94 9.54 6.69 -9.64
N LYS A 95 10.71 7.14 -9.15
CA LYS A 95 11.10 8.56 -9.20
C LYS A 95 11.21 9.12 -10.62
N ARG A 96 11.69 8.31 -11.59
CA ARG A 96 11.72 8.70 -13.01
C ARG A 96 10.31 8.85 -13.56
N PHE A 97 9.42 7.90 -13.28
CA PHE A 97 8.00 8.00 -13.63
C PHE A 97 7.37 9.26 -13.04
N LEU A 98 7.57 9.51 -11.74
CA LEU A 98 7.03 10.66 -11.04
C LEU A 98 7.49 11.98 -11.65
N GLY A 99 8.79 12.11 -11.93
CA GLY A 99 9.33 13.28 -12.63
C GLY A 99 8.70 13.47 -14.01
N ALA A 100 8.64 12.41 -14.82
CA ALA A 100 8.05 12.46 -16.15
C ALA A 100 6.55 12.78 -16.15
N ALA A 101 5.80 12.35 -15.12
CA ALA A 101 4.41 12.70 -14.93
C ALA A 101 4.26 14.19 -14.57
N HIS A 102 5.07 14.69 -13.63
CA HIS A 102 5.09 16.10 -13.25
C HIS A 102 5.50 17.03 -14.42
N ASP A 103 6.44 16.62 -15.26
CA ASP A 103 6.84 17.36 -16.47
C ASP A 103 5.67 17.56 -17.46
N ARG A 104 4.64 16.70 -17.37
CA ARG A 104 3.40 16.77 -18.15
C ARG A 104 2.25 17.43 -17.39
N GLY A 105 2.51 18.00 -16.22
CA GLY A 105 1.50 18.61 -15.36
C GLY A 105 0.57 17.61 -14.68
N MET A 106 0.86 16.31 -14.74
CA MET A 106 0.05 15.29 -14.06
C MET A 106 0.46 15.15 -12.59
N ARG A 107 -0.50 15.05 -11.68
CA ARG A 107 -0.27 14.65 -10.29
C ARG A 107 -0.22 13.13 -10.16
N VAL A 108 0.41 12.62 -9.10
CA VAL A 108 0.44 11.19 -8.78
C VAL A 108 -0.09 10.98 -7.36
N ILE A 109 -1.12 10.15 -7.24
CA ILE A 109 -1.72 9.70 -5.99
C ILE A 109 -1.32 8.23 -5.81
N THR A 110 -1.00 7.85 -4.58
CA THR A 110 -0.65 6.47 -4.22
C THR A 110 -1.58 5.96 -3.15
N GLU A 111 -1.94 4.67 -3.22
CA GLU A 111 -2.59 3.99 -2.11
C GLU A 111 -1.73 3.99 -0.85
N LEU A 112 -2.39 4.08 0.31
CA LEU A 112 -1.76 3.96 1.62
C LEU A 112 -2.61 3.04 2.51
N VAL A 113 -2.30 1.75 2.44
CA VAL A 113 -3.01 0.71 3.21
C VAL A 113 -2.48 0.70 4.64
N VAL A 114 -3.22 1.28 5.57
CA VAL A 114 -2.79 1.42 6.98
C VAL A 114 -3.71 0.70 7.97
N ASN A 115 -4.78 0.06 7.52
CA ASN A 115 -5.61 -0.74 8.43
C ASN A 115 -4.88 -2.01 8.89
N HIS A 116 -4.17 -2.66 7.97
CA HIS A 116 -3.51 -3.94 8.16
C HIS A 116 -2.17 -3.96 7.41
N THR A 117 -1.36 -4.98 7.70
CA THR A 117 -0.19 -5.35 6.89
C THR A 117 -0.34 -6.79 6.43
N SER A 118 0.57 -7.28 5.59
CA SER A 118 0.74 -8.73 5.42
C SER A 118 1.21 -9.39 6.72
N ASP A 119 0.83 -10.65 6.94
CA ASP A 119 1.44 -11.55 7.93
C ASP A 119 2.96 -11.74 7.73
N LEU A 120 3.50 -11.50 6.54
CA LEU A 120 4.94 -11.52 6.25
C LEU A 120 5.63 -10.19 6.60
N HIS A 121 4.87 -9.15 6.94
CA HIS A 121 5.44 -7.87 7.32
C HIS A 121 6.35 -8.04 8.56
N PRO A 122 7.55 -7.41 8.59
CA PRO A 122 8.47 -7.53 9.73
C PRO A 122 7.84 -7.17 11.07
N TRP A 123 6.84 -6.30 11.08
CA TRP A 123 6.10 -5.93 12.29
C TRP A 123 5.32 -7.13 12.84
N PHE A 124 4.51 -7.81 12.02
CA PHE A 124 3.76 -8.99 12.47
C PHE A 124 4.69 -10.13 12.90
N GLN A 125 5.78 -10.33 12.16
CA GLN A 125 6.78 -11.35 12.50
C GLN A 125 7.48 -11.09 13.84
N ARG A 126 7.67 -9.83 14.22
CA ARG A 126 8.14 -9.46 15.56
C ARG A 126 7.03 -9.62 16.59
N ALA A 127 5.84 -9.09 16.31
CA ALA A 127 4.69 -9.13 17.22
C ALA A 127 4.37 -10.56 17.65
N ARG A 128 4.26 -11.50 16.69
CA ARG A 128 3.90 -12.90 16.98
C ARG A 128 4.90 -13.63 17.89
N LYS A 129 6.15 -13.17 17.95
CA LYS A 129 7.24 -13.75 18.76
C LYS A 129 7.49 -12.98 20.06
N ALA A 130 6.89 -11.80 20.23
CA ALA A 130 7.15 -10.93 21.36
C ALA A 130 6.34 -11.36 22.59
N PRO A 131 6.81 -11.12 23.83
CA PRO A 131 6.02 -11.42 25.03
C PRO A 131 4.64 -10.75 25.00
N ALA A 132 3.63 -11.42 25.57
CA ALA A 132 2.29 -10.83 25.73
C ALA A 132 2.36 -9.49 26.48
N GLY A 133 1.65 -8.47 25.97
CA GLY A 133 1.63 -7.11 26.52
C GLY A 133 2.83 -6.22 26.20
N SER A 134 3.85 -6.71 25.48
CA SER A 134 4.98 -5.88 25.03
C SER A 134 4.56 -4.87 23.93
N PRO A 135 5.31 -3.76 23.75
CA PRO A 135 5.03 -2.80 22.66
C PRO A 135 5.01 -3.46 21.28
N GLU A 136 5.93 -4.38 21.00
CA GLU A 136 5.99 -5.10 19.73
C GLU A 136 4.79 -6.02 19.55
N ARG A 137 4.33 -6.69 20.62
CA ARG A 137 3.10 -7.48 20.59
C ARG A 137 1.89 -6.62 20.28
N ASN A 138 1.80 -5.46 20.93
CA ASN A 138 0.66 -4.56 20.88
C ASN A 138 0.51 -3.82 19.55
N TYR A 139 1.43 -3.97 18.60
CA TYR A 139 1.29 -3.45 17.23
C TYR A 139 0.08 -4.04 16.47
N TYR A 140 -0.37 -5.24 16.87
CA TYR A 140 -1.53 -5.93 16.32
C TYR A 140 -2.51 -6.29 17.42
N VAL A 141 -3.74 -6.60 17.03
CA VAL A 141 -4.81 -6.92 17.97
C VAL A 141 -4.81 -8.43 18.25
N TRP A 142 -4.62 -8.79 19.51
CA TRP A 142 -4.58 -10.19 20.00
C TRP A 142 -5.70 -10.47 21.01
N ALA A 143 -6.12 -11.73 21.09
CA ALA A 143 -7.07 -12.21 22.10
C ALA A 143 -6.89 -13.71 22.40
N ASP A 144 -7.22 -14.11 23.63
CA ASP A 144 -7.22 -15.53 24.01
C ASP A 144 -8.44 -16.27 23.45
N GLN A 145 -9.54 -15.55 23.21
CA GLN A 145 -10.80 -16.06 22.65
C GLN A 145 -11.24 -15.17 21.47
N PRO A 146 -11.90 -15.74 20.44
CA PRO A 146 -12.32 -15.01 19.24
C PRO A 146 -13.70 -14.34 19.41
N ASP A 147 -13.99 -13.78 20.58
CA ASP A 147 -15.31 -13.24 20.96
C ASP A 147 -15.36 -11.70 21.00
N ARG A 148 -14.20 -11.04 20.97
CA ARG A 148 -14.12 -9.59 20.78
C ARG A 148 -14.66 -9.20 19.40
N TYR A 149 -15.33 -8.05 19.34
CA TYR A 149 -15.95 -7.50 18.12
C TYR A 149 -16.97 -8.42 17.45
N ALA A 150 -17.79 -9.16 18.21
CA ALA A 150 -18.78 -10.09 17.68
C ALA A 150 -19.79 -9.48 16.67
N ASP A 151 -20.05 -8.17 16.76
CA ASP A 151 -20.96 -7.46 15.82
C ASP A 151 -20.30 -7.12 14.48
N ALA A 152 -18.97 -7.26 14.37
CA ALA A 152 -18.25 -6.98 13.13
C ALA A 152 -18.45 -8.11 12.12
N ARG A 153 -19.08 -7.77 11.00
CA ARG A 153 -19.30 -8.70 9.88
C ARG A 153 -17.99 -9.21 9.30
N VAL A 154 -17.96 -10.49 8.92
CA VAL A 154 -16.91 -11.06 8.05
C VAL A 154 -17.15 -10.58 6.63
N ILE A 155 -16.23 -9.79 6.08
CA ILE A 155 -16.39 -9.15 4.77
C ILE A 155 -16.29 -10.17 3.64
N PHE A 156 -15.32 -11.09 3.73
CA PHE A 156 -15.06 -12.13 2.74
C PHE A 156 -15.56 -13.49 3.23
N SER A 157 -16.86 -13.61 3.50
CA SER A 157 -17.48 -14.83 4.05
C SER A 157 -17.30 -16.08 3.19
N ASP A 158 -17.00 -15.93 1.91
CA ASP A 158 -16.73 -17.05 1.00
C ASP A 158 -15.32 -17.65 1.20
N PHE A 159 -14.42 -16.92 1.85
CA PHE A 159 -13.02 -17.30 2.07
C PHE A 159 -12.66 -17.42 3.55
N GLU A 160 -13.27 -16.60 4.40
CA GLU A 160 -13.01 -16.52 5.83
C GLU A 160 -14.23 -16.94 6.63
N SER A 161 -14.02 -17.82 7.62
CA SER A 161 -15.09 -18.24 8.54
C SER A 161 -15.21 -17.33 9.77
N SER A 162 -14.20 -16.48 9.99
CA SER A 162 -14.05 -15.64 11.17
C SER A 162 -13.13 -14.45 10.84
N ASN A 163 -13.25 -13.37 11.61
CA ASN A 163 -12.28 -12.26 11.62
C ASN A 163 -11.13 -12.48 12.63
N TRP A 164 -11.09 -13.67 13.25
CA TRP A 164 -10.07 -14.10 14.18
C TRP A 164 -9.40 -15.37 13.68
N THR A 165 -8.07 -15.36 13.61
CA THR A 165 -7.26 -16.51 13.24
C THR A 165 -6.29 -16.88 14.37
N TRP A 166 -6.19 -18.17 14.70
CA TRP A 166 -5.25 -18.67 15.71
C TRP A 166 -3.82 -18.64 15.18
N ASP A 167 -2.90 -17.99 15.90
CA ASP A 167 -1.47 -18.03 15.60
C ASP A 167 -0.74 -19.04 16.52
N PRO A 168 -0.13 -20.10 15.99
CA PRO A 168 0.52 -21.13 16.81
C PRO A 168 1.86 -20.70 17.42
N VAL A 169 2.43 -19.55 17.01
CA VAL A 169 3.68 -19.03 17.58
C VAL A 169 3.37 -18.12 18.76
N ALA A 170 2.32 -17.31 18.65
CA ALA A 170 1.80 -16.46 19.71
C ALA A 170 0.97 -17.22 20.74
N GLU A 171 0.42 -18.37 20.36
CA GLU A 171 -0.59 -19.11 21.13
C GLU A 171 -1.80 -18.23 21.49
N GLN A 172 -2.21 -17.36 20.55
CA GLN A 172 -3.36 -16.45 20.68
C GLN A 172 -4.02 -16.24 19.32
N TYR A 173 -5.28 -15.80 19.32
CA TYR A 173 -5.94 -15.31 18.12
C TYR A 173 -5.46 -13.90 17.78
N PHE A 174 -5.32 -13.60 16.49
CA PHE A 174 -5.17 -12.24 15.99
C PHE A 174 -6.37 -11.82 15.14
N TRP A 175 -6.64 -10.53 15.15
CA TRP A 175 -7.73 -9.92 14.39
C TRP A 175 -7.33 -9.59 12.95
N HIS A 176 -8.25 -9.79 12.02
CA HIS A 176 -8.16 -9.33 10.64
C HIS A 176 -9.57 -8.99 10.12
N ARG A 177 -9.73 -7.87 9.41
CA ARG A 177 -11.01 -7.51 8.78
C ARG A 177 -11.25 -8.13 7.41
N PHE A 178 -10.14 -8.47 6.76
CA PHE A 178 -10.10 -9.03 5.43
C PHE A 178 -9.60 -10.46 5.55
N TYR A 179 -8.54 -10.83 4.84
CA TYR A 179 -8.02 -12.19 4.91
C TYR A 179 -7.14 -12.43 6.15
N SER A 180 -7.02 -13.69 6.55
CA SER A 180 -6.16 -14.13 7.65
C SER A 180 -4.68 -13.79 7.44
N HIS A 181 -4.23 -13.60 6.21
CA HIS A 181 -2.89 -13.10 5.90
C HIS A 181 -2.74 -11.58 5.96
N GLN A 182 -3.78 -10.86 6.39
CA GLN A 182 -3.82 -9.41 6.56
C GLN A 182 -4.16 -9.02 8.01
N PRO A 183 -3.26 -9.29 8.98
CA PRO A 183 -3.47 -8.92 10.37
C PRO A 183 -3.63 -7.40 10.53
N ASP A 184 -4.69 -7.01 11.25
CA ASP A 184 -5.04 -5.62 11.49
C ASP A 184 -4.11 -4.97 12.52
N LEU A 185 -3.68 -3.74 12.22
CA LEU A 185 -2.90 -2.92 13.13
C LEU A 185 -3.76 -2.46 14.30
N ASN A 186 -3.15 -2.38 15.48
CA ASN A 186 -3.84 -1.98 16.69
C ASN A 186 -3.76 -0.46 16.92
N TYR A 187 -4.80 0.26 16.50
CA TYR A 187 -4.93 1.70 16.73
C TYR A 187 -5.33 2.09 18.15
N GLU A 188 -5.62 1.12 19.03
CA GLU A 188 -5.82 1.36 20.46
C GLU A 188 -4.50 1.31 21.25
N SER A 189 -3.39 0.92 20.61
CA SER A 189 -2.08 0.97 21.25
C SER A 189 -1.61 2.42 21.41
N ALA A 190 -1.37 2.82 22.67
CA ALA A 190 -0.87 4.14 23.04
C ALA A 190 0.65 4.18 23.09
#